data_AF-A0A9E2CM84-F1
#
_entry.id   AF-A0A9E2CM84-F1
#
_cell.length_a   1.000
_cell.length_b   1.000
_cell.length_c   1.000
_cell.angle_alpha   90.00
_cell.angle_beta   90.00
_cell.angle_gamma   90.00
#
_symmetry.space_group_name_H-M   'P 1'
#
loop_
_entity.id
_entity.type
_entity.pdbx_description
1 polymer ?
#
loop_
_entity_poly.entity_id
_entity_poly.type
_entity_poly.pdbx_seq_one_letter_code
_entity_poly.pdbx_strand_id
1 'polypeptide(L)' 'AMSMIESADVPPNHVLAVMQQGYRLHDRLLRPAMVIVAKAPAQAAEN' A
#
# COMPACT_ATOMS: atom_id res chain seq x y z
N ALA A 1 5.95 -8.34 -2.62
CA ALA A 1 4.74 -8.17 -3.43
C ALA A 1 3.88 -7.07 -2.82
N MET A 2 3.19 -6.28 -3.65
CA MET A 2 2.24 -5.25 -3.22
C MET A 2 0.85 -5.69 -3.66
N SER A 3 -0.16 -5.53 -2.79
CA SER A 3 -1.55 -5.85 -3.10
C SER A 3 -2.40 -4.59 -2.95
N MET A 4 -3.45 -4.46 -3.76
CA MET A 4 -4.38 -3.33 -3.68
C MET A 4 -5.74 -3.82 -3.17
N ILE A 5 -6.32 -3.11 -2.21
CA ILE A 5 -7.70 -3.36 -1.74
C ILE A 5 -8.50 -2.08 -1.83
N GLU A 6 -9.80 -2.22 -2.11
CA GLU A 6 -10.73 -1.10 -2.03
C GLU A 6 -10.95 -0.72 -0.56
N SER A 7 -10.72 0.54 -0.22
CA SER A 7 -10.96 1.07 1.12
C SER A 7 -11.36 2.53 1.03
N ALA A 8 -12.31 2.92 1.88
CA ALA A 8 -12.73 4.31 2.06
C ALA A 8 -12.03 4.98 3.27
N ASP A 9 -11.22 4.23 4.02
CA ASP A 9 -10.63 4.69 5.29
C ASP A 9 -9.41 5.59 5.06
N VAL A 10 -8.68 5.38 3.96
CA VAL A 10 -7.52 6.19 3.56
C VAL A 10 -7.62 6.58 2.08
N PRO A 11 -7.05 7.73 1.67
CA PRO A 11 -7.07 8.16 0.28
C PRO A 11 -6.46 7.11 -0.67
N PRO A 12 -6.88 7.07 -1.94
CA PRO A 12 -6.26 6.19 -2.94
C PRO A 12 -4.74 6.41 -3.01
N ASN A 13 -4.00 5.34 -3.31
CA ASN A 13 -2.53 5.31 -3.36
C ASN A 13 -1.82 5.49 -2.00
N HIS A 14 -2.53 5.45 -0.87
CA HIS A 14 -1.91 5.36 0.45
C HIS A 14 -1.70 3.92 0.92
N VAL A 15 -0.69 3.71 1.76
CA VAL A 15 -0.45 2.43 2.42
C VAL A 15 -1.49 2.24 3.52
N LEU A 16 -2.28 1.19 3.40
CA LEU A 16 -3.32 0.83 4.37
C LEU A 16 -2.77 -0.07 5.47
N ALA A 17 -1.95 -1.05 5.11
CA ALA A 17 -1.33 -1.96 6.08
C ALA A 17 0.01 -2.49 5.60
N VAL A 18 0.92 -2.75 6.55
CA VAL A 18 2.21 -3.41 6.31
C VAL A 18 2.11 -4.87 6.75
N MET A 19 2.17 -5.78 5.78
CA MET A 19 2.12 -7.23 6.01
C MET A 19 3.46 -7.80 6.47
N GLN A 20 4.55 -7.24 5.93
CA GLN A 20 5.89 -7.64 6.36
C GLN A 20 6.81 -6.44 6.35
N GLN A 21 7.46 -6.19 7.48
CA GLN A 21 8.38 -5.07 7.66
C GLN A 21 9.53 -5.11 6.65
N GLY A 22 9.84 -3.94 6.10
CA GLY A 22 11.00 -3.75 5.24
C GLY A 22 12.26 -3.46 6.07
N TYR A 23 13.42 -3.86 5.56
CA TYR A 23 14.69 -3.62 6.24
C TYR A 23 15.70 -2.98 5.29
N ARG A 24 16.41 -1.99 5.81
CA ARG A 24 17.55 -1.33 5.17
C ARG A 24 18.76 -1.47 6.09
N LEU A 25 19.92 -1.75 5.51
CA LEU A 25 21.20 -1.73 6.20
C LEU A 25 22.01 -0.56 5.63
N HIS A 26 22.07 0.54 6.38
CA HIS A 26 22.60 1.81 5.88
C HIS A 26 21.89 2.19 4.56
N ASP A 27 22.65 2.37 3.48
CA ASP A 27 22.13 2.71 2.16
C ASP A 27 21.67 1.49 1.34
N ARG A 28 21.94 0.28 1.82
CA ARG A 28 21.57 -0.96 1.11
C ARG A 28 20.17 -1.42 1.51
N LEU A 29 19.27 -1.50 0.52
CA LEU A 29 17.97 -2.15 0.69
C LEU A 29 18.17 -3.68 0.79
N LEU A 30 17.94 -4.24 1.99
CA LEU A 30 18.02 -5.67 2.21
C LEU A 30 16.75 -6.37 1.75
N ARG A 31 15.59 -5.78 2.08
CA ARG A 31 14.30 -6.31 1.70
C ARG A 31 13.24 -5.20 1.72
N PRO A 32 12.45 -5.01 0.66
CA PRO A 32 11.34 -4.07 0.67
C PRO A 32 10.19 -4.55 1.59
N ALA A 33 9.44 -3.61 2.14
CA ALA A 33 8.23 -3.92 2.88
C ALA A 33 7.18 -4.53 1.94
N MET A 34 6.37 -5.46 2.45
CA MET A 34 5.17 -5.90 1.75
C MET A 34 3.98 -5.14 2.32
N VAL A 35 3.28 -4.44 1.44
CA VAL A 35 2.26 -3.48 1.79
C VAL A 35 0.98 -3.74 1.02
N ILE A 36 -0.13 -3.37 1.66
CA ILE A 36 -1.43 -3.23 1.03
C ILE A 36 -1.66 -1.75 0.78
N VAL A 37 -1.97 -1.39 -0.45
CA VAL A 37 -2.26 -0.01 -0.87
C VAL A 37 -3.76 0.14 -1.07
N ALA A 38 -4.32 1.25 -0.60
CA ALA A 38 -5.70 1.58 -0.83
C ALA A 38 -5.93 1.94 -2.30
N LYS A 39 -6.91 1.28 -2.90
CA LYS A 39 -7.49 1.62 -4.19
C LYS A 39 -8.77 2.40 -3.94
N ALA A 40 -9.04 3.38 -4.80
CA ALA A 40 -10.31 4.09 -4.79
C ALA A 40 -11.46 3.07 -4.83
N PRO A 41 -12.47 3.19 -3.94
CA PRO A 41 -13.67 2.38 -4.05
C PRO A 41 -14.30 2.65 -5.41
N ALA A 42 -14.77 1.59 -6.08
CA ALA A 42 -15.25 1.66 -7.47
C ALA A 42 -16.37 2.68 -7.70
N GLN A 43 -17.00 3.19 -6.64
CA GLN A 43 -18.08 4.19 -6.70
C GLN A 43 -17.62 5.64 -6.95
N ALA A 44 -16.32 5.93 -6.99
CA ALA A 44 -15.81 7.32 -7.11
C ALA A 44 -15.52 7.78 -8.56
N ALA A 45 -15.82 6.96 -9.57
CA ALA A 45 -15.63 7.29 -10.98
C ALA A 45 -16.94 7.12 -11.78
N GLU A 46 -17.97 7.86 -11.38
CA GLU A 46 -19.18 8.02 -12.18
C GLU A 46 -19.50 9.52 -12.25
N ASN A 47 -19.12 10.12 -13.38
CA ASN A 47 -19.71 11.30 -14.02
C ASN A 47 -19.11 11.47 -15.42
#